data_AF-A0A523XYM2-F1
#
_entry.id   AF-A0A523XYM2-F1
#
_cell.length_a   1.000
_cell.length_b   1.000
_cell.length_c   1.000
_cell.angle_alpha   90.00
_cell.angle_beta   90.00
_cell.angle_gamma   90.00
#
_symmetry.space_group_name_H-M   'P 1'
#
loop_
_entity.id
_entity.type
_entity.pdbx_description
1 polymer ?
#
loop_
_entity_poly.entity_id
_entity_poly.type
_entity_poly.pdbx_seq_one_letter_code
_entity_poly.pdbx_strand_id
1 'polypeptide(L)' 'MAKEQWKQCNYCGIITDVDEKDCPGRGLEDNPKHELQVIELEDEEVKELYKKGKVWTKHVADWERRSSQ' A
#
# COMPACT_ATOMS: atom_id res chain seq x y z
N MET A 1 2.21 9.02 17.61
CA MET A 1 2.30 8.41 16.28
C MET A 1 0.90 8.03 15.84
N ALA A 2 0.41 8.56 14.71
CA ALA A 2 -0.87 8.10 14.15
C ALA A 2 -0.59 6.87 13.28
N LYS A 3 -1.35 5.79 13.50
CA LYS A 3 -1.30 4.59 12.67
C LYS A 3 -2.36 4.70 11.60
N GLU A 4 -2.00 4.38 10.36
CA GLU A 4 -2.92 4.32 9.23
C GLU A 4 -3.15 2.87 8.81
N GLN A 5 -4.37 2.57 8.37
CA GLN A 5 -4.72 1.25 7.88
C GLN A 5 -4.42 1.15 6.39
N TRP A 6 -3.72 0.08 6.02
CA TRP A 6 -3.33 -0.25 4.66
C TRP A 6 -3.65 -1.70 4.35
N LYS A 7 -3.59 -2.07 3.08
CA LYS A 7 -3.62 -3.47 2.67
C LYS A 7 -2.26 -3.89 2.15
N GLN A 8 -1.78 -5.05 2.54
CA GLN A 8 -0.56 -5.64 2.01
C GLN A 8 -0.87 -6.96 1.35
N CYS A 9 -0.35 -7.17 0.15
CA CYS A 9 -0.39 -8.46 -0.51
C CYS A 9 0.59 -9.43 0.17
N ASN A 10 0.10 -10.56 0.69
CA ASN A 10 0.94 -11.54 1.37
C ASN A 10 2.00 -12.21 0.48
N TYR A 11 1.77 -12.23 -0.84
CA TYR A 11 2.67 -12.90 -1.77
C TYR A 11 3.70 -11.96 -2.40
N CYS A 12 3.25 -10.84 -2.97
CA CYS A 12 4.17 -9.89 -3.62
C CYS A 12 4.69 -8.79 -2.68
N GLY A 13 4.11 -8.64 -1.50
CA GLY A 13 4.52 -7.64 -0.51
C GLY A 13 4.16 -6.20 -0.86
N ILE A 14 3.45 -5.96 -1.96
CA ILE A 14 2.94 -4.62 -2.32
C ILE A 14 1.96 -4.17 -1.27
N ILE A 15 2.10 -2.91 -0.85
CA ILE A 15 1.17 -2.22 0.03
C ILE A 15 0.27 -1.34 -0.82
N THR A 16 -1.03 -1.31 -0.52
CA THR A 16 -2.05 -0.63 -1.30
C THR A 16 -3.14 -0.03 -0.42
N ASP A 17 -3.91 0.91 -0.98
CA ASP A 17 -4.98 1.60 -0.26
C ASP A 17 -5.99 0.60 0.35
N VAL A 18 -6.54 0.91 1.53
CA VAL A 18 -7.43 0.00 2.28
C VAL A 18 -8.70 -0.37 1.53
N ASP A 19 -9.15 0.49 0.60
CA ASP A 19 -10.36 0.25 -0.18
C ASP A 19 -10.11 -0.58 -1.46
N GLU A 20 -8.85 -0.88 -1.78
CA GLU A 20 -8.52 -1.77 -2.89
C GLU A 20 -8.98 -3.21 -2.61
N LYS A 21 -9.62 -3.81 -3.60
CA LYS A 21 -10.17 -5.17 -3.50
C LYS A 21 -9.15 -6.23 -3.92
N ASP A 22 -8.31 -5.88 -4.89
CA ASP A 22 -7.40 -6.79 -5.57
C ASP A 22 -5.97 -6.26 -5.50
N CYS A 23 -5.00 -7.16 -5.53
CA CYS A 23 -3.60 -6.79 -5.58
C CYS A 23 -3.31 -5.99 -6.87
N PRO A 24 -2.73 -4.78 -6.80
CA PRO A 24 -2.59 -3.89 -7.95
C PRO A 24 -1.51 -4.33 -8.97
N GLY A 25 -0.86 -5.47 -8.74
CA GLY A 25 0.04 -6.04 -9.73
C GLY A 25 -0.74 -6.57 -10.94
N ARG A 26 -0.27 -6.25 -12.15
CA ARG A 26 -0.97 -6.56 -13.40
C ARG A 26 -1.23 -8.06 -13.59
N GLY A 27 -2.47 -8.41 -13.94
CA GLY A 27 -2.86 -9.79 -14.27
C GLY A 27 -2.95 -10.73 -13.07
N LEU A 28 -3.10 -10.17 -11.86
CA LEU A 28 -3.20 -10.92 -10.60
C LEU A 28 -4.59 -10.84 -9.96
N GLU A 29 -5.53 -10.21 -10.67
CA GLU A 29 -6.96 -10.19 -10.37
C GLU A 29 -7.43 -11.63 -10.14
N ASP A 30 -8.17 -11.88 -9.06
CA ASP A 30 -8.67 -13.21 -8.64
C ASP A 30 -7.60 -14.28 -8.34
N ASN A 31 -6.31 -13.93 -8.20
CA ASN A 31 -5.30 -14.89 -7.78
C ASN A 31 -5.29 -15.06 -6.25
N PRO A 32 -5.70 -16.24 -5.72
CA PRO A 32 -5.81 -16.43 -4.27
C PRO A 32 -4.48 -16.35 -3.53
N LYS A 33 -3.34 -16.49 -4.24
CA LYS A 33 -2.02 -16.25 -3.63
C LYS A 33 -1.80 -14.77 -3.31
N HIS A 34 -2.43 -13.88 -4.06
CA HIS A 34 -2.27 -12.43 -3.94
C HIS A 34 -3.30 -11.78 -3.01
N GLU A 35 -3.81 -12.51 -2.03
CA GLU A 35 -4.71 -11.98 -1.01
C GLU A 35 -4.13 -10.75 -0.32
N LEU A 36 -4.96 -9.71 -0.23
CA LEU A 36 -4.68 -8.48 0.49
C LEU A 36 -5.11 -8.62 1.95
N GLN A 37 -4.20 -8.35 2.88
CA GLN A 37 -4.47 -8.33 4.31
C GLN A 37 -4.37 -6.93 4.87
N VAL A 38 -5.28 -6.58 5.77
CA VAL A 38 -5.25 -5.28 6.44
C VAL A 38 -4.09 -5.26 7.44
N ILE A 39 -3.23 -4.27 7.31
CA ILE A 39 -2.11 -4.00 8.20
C ILE A 39 -2.23 -2.56 8.73
N GLU A 40 -1.61 -2.31 9.88
CA GLU A 40 -1.48 -0.98 10.45
C GLU A 40 -0.02 -0.56 10.35
N LEU A 41 0.24 0.59 9.74
CA LEU A 41 1.58 1.15 9.59
C LEU A 41 1.63 2.54 10.19
N GLU A 42 2.79 2.92 10.75
CA GLU A 42 3.02 4.31 11.13
C GLU A 42 3.24 5.17 9.89
N ASP A 43 2.82 6.45 9.93
CA ASP A 43 2.99 7.39 8.81
C ASP A 43 4.45 7.45 8.29
N GLU A 44 5.43 7.39 9.21
CA GLU A 44 6.85 7.36 8.86
C GLU A 44 7.24 6.08 8.09
N GLU A 45 6.73 4.92 8.50
CA GLU A 45 6.98 3.65 7.82
C GLU A 45 6.39 3.66 6.40
N VAL A 46 5.16 4.17 6.25
CA VAL A 46 4.51 4.29 4.94
C VAL A 46 5.31 5.20 4.03
N LYS A 47 5.77 6.36 4.52
CA LYS A 47 6.61 7.29 3.75
C LYS A 47 7.90 6.63 3.29
N GLU A 48 8.56 5.86 4.15
CA GLU A 48 9.76 5.11 3.77
C GLU A 48 9.47 4.05 2.70
N LEU A 49 8.38 3.30 2.85
CA LEU A 49 7.99 2.24 1.92
C LEU A 49 7.56 2.81 0.56
N TYR A 50 6.90 3.96 0.56
CA TYR A 50 6.54 4.72 -0.62
C TYR A 50 7.80 5.19 -1.38
N LYS A 51 8.78 5.78 -0.69
CA LYS A 51 10.09 6.14 -1.27
C LYS A 51 10.85 4.94 -1.84
N LYS A 52 10.67 3.75 -1.25
CA LYS A 52 11.23 2.48 -1.72
C LYS A 52 10.44 1.85 -2.88
N GLY A 53 9.34 2.47 -3.34
CA GLY A 53 8.49 1.97 -4.43
C GLY A 53 7.68 0.72 -4.07
N LYS A 54 7.45 0.46 -2.78
CA LYS A 54 6.68 -0.71 -2.28
C LYS A 54 5.20 -0.40 -2.04
N VAL A 55 4.83 0.87 -2.02
CA VAL A 55 3.45 1.33 -1.87
C VAL A 55 2.91 1.69 -3.23
N TRP A 56 1.80 1.08 -3.61
CA TRP A 56 0.96 1.50 -4.71
C TRP A 56 -0.24 2.23 -4.13
N THR A 57 -0.53 3.43 -4.63
CA THR A 57 -1.71 4.19 -4.18
C THR A 57 -2.26 4.94 -5.37
N LYS A 58 -3.58 5.05 -5.47
CA LYS A 58 -4.21 5.89 -6.49
C LYS A 58 -4.13 7.38 -6.14
N HIS A 59 -3.77 7.71 -4.90
CA HIS A 59 -3.65 9.06 -4.37
C HIS A 59 -2.18 9.55 -4.40
N VAL A 60 -1.46 9.27 -5.49
CA VAL A 60 -0.03 9.61 -5.66
C VAL A 60 0.26 11.07 -5.34
N ALA A 61 -0.53 12.00 -5.88
CA ALA A 61 -0.31 13.44 -5.71
C ALA A 61 -0.48 13.92 -4.25
N ASP A 62 -1.43 13.35 -3.51
CA ASP A 62 -1.61 13.62 -2.08
C ASP A 62 -0.45 13.05 -1.26
N TRP A 63 0.05 11.86 -1.64
CA TRP A 63 1.19 11.23 -1.00
C TRP A 63 2.51 11.96 -1.23
N GLU A 64 2.78 12.42 -2.45
CA GLU A 64 3.98 13.22 -2.74
C GLU A 64 3.99 14.54 -1.97
N ARG A 65 2.82 15.17 -1.79
CA ARG A 65 2.68 16.35 -0.92
C ARG A 65 2.94 16.03 0.54
N ARG A 66 2.34 14.96 1.08
CA ARG A 66 2.52 14.51 2.48
C ARG A 66 3.95 14.09 2.79
N SER A 67 4.66 13.49 1.82
CA SER A 67 6.04 13.04 2.01
C SER A 67 7.08 14.15 1.85
N SER A 68 6.71 15.31 1.29
CA SER A 68 7.61 16.45 1.08
C SER A 68 7.56 17.49 2.21
N GLN A 69 6.63 17.33 3.16
CA GLN A 69 6.56 18.10 4.40
C GLN A 69 7.22 17.35 5.55
#